data_AF-A0A254S657-F1
#
_entry.id   AF-A0A254S657-F1
#
_cell.length_a   1.000
_cell.length_b   1.000
_cell.length_c   1.000
_cell.angle_alpha   90.00
_cell.angle_beta   90.00
_cell.angle_gamma   90.00
#
_symmetry.space_group_name_H-M   'P 1'
#
loop_
_entity.id
_entity.type
_entity.pdbx_description
1 polymer ?
#
loop_
_entity_poly.entity_id
_entity_poly.type
_entity_poly.pdbx_seq_one_letter_code
_entity_poly.pdbx_strand_id
1 'polypeptide(L)'
;MKKIAFLTICFFLWCCAPCKLSKTDYPVVEKKARIVSLDKNMVKKAFFSGGKYDENGEGVVEYFYDQINIYLDYKDDERNLPYRVDAIVFDGTEKKTVDSTRIEIMKTELGAGLVIQKRFYGSEKRLIIFVYPDERMENKKTLEFILEQKSEKTWHSKCIDSYYQL
;
A
#
# COMPACT_ATOMS: atom_id res chain seq x y z
N MET A 1 10.00 44.54 -35.98
CA MET A 1 10.51 43.53 -35.02
C MET A 1 9.92 43.65 -33.61
N LYS A 2 9.64 44.85 -33.07
CA LYS A 2 9.07 45.02 -31.70
C LYS A 2 7.67 44.39 -31.48
N LYS A 3 6.82 44.33 -32.50
CA LYS A 3 5.45 43.74 -32.39
C LYS A 3 5.44 42.21 -32.28
N ILE A 4 6.42 41.53 -32.88
CA ILE A 4 6.52 40.07 -32.85
C ILE A 4 6.94 39.60 -31.46
N ALA A 5 7.91 40.29 -30.84
CA ALA A 5 8.35 39.99 -29.48
C ALA A 5 7.22 40.15 -28.44
N PHE A 6 6.32 41.13 -28.63
CA PHE A 6 5.18 41.32 -27.74
C PHE A 6 4.15 40.18 -27.85
N LEU A 7 3.92 39.69 -29.08
CA LEU A 7 3.02 38.56 -29.35
C LEU A 7 3.56 37.25 -28.78
N THR A 8 4.87 36.96 -28.90
CA THR A 8 5.46 35.77 -28.27
C THR A 8 5.44 35.84 -26.75
N ILE A 9 5.75 37.00 -26.15
CA ILE A 9 5.67 37.17 -24.70
C ILE A 9 4.22 36.98 -24.20
N CYS A 10 3.22 37.51 -24.92
CA CYS A 10 1.81 37.27 -24.61
C CYS A 10 1.43 35.79 -24.74
N PHE A 11 1.92 35.08 -25.75
CA PHE A 11 1.66 33.64 -25.91
C PHE A 11 2.28 32.80 -24.79
N PHE A 12 3.52 33.11 -24.37
CA PHE A 12 4.17 32.46 -23.22
C PHE A 12 3.46 32.78 -21.90
N LEU A 13 2.96 34.00 -21.71
CA LEU A 13 2.18 34.37 -20.53
C LEU A 13 0.78 33.74 -20.49
N TRP A 14 0.17 33.47 -21.65
CA TRP A 14 -1.10 32.74 -21.76
C TRP A 14 -0.92 31.23 -21.55
N CYS A 15 0.20 30.65 -21.98
CA CYS A 15 0.56 29.27 -21.63
C CYS A 15 0.92 29.08 -20.15
N CYS A 16 1.20 30.16 -19.40
CA CYS A 16 1.33 30.13 -17.93
C CYS A 16 -0.01 30.34 -17.20
N ALA A 17 -1.12 30.60 -17.92
CA ALA A 17 -2.45 30.71 -17.33
C ALA A 17 -3.05 29.42 -16.73
N PRO A 18 -2.63 28.18 -17.08
CA PRO A 18 -3.21 26.98 -16.47
C PRO A 18 -3.02 26.92 -14.94
N CYS A 19 -1.87 27.36 -14.41
CA CYS A 19 -1.67 27.37 -12.95
C CYS A 19 -2.16 28.64 -12.23
N LYS A 20 -2.59 29.70 -12.94
CA LYS A 20 -3.26 30.85 -12.28
C LYS A 20 -4.73 30.58 -11.94
N LEU A 21 -5.35 29.58 -12.58
CA LEU A 21 -6.73 29.15 -12.33
C LEU A 21 -6.85 27.98 -11.35
N SER A 22 -5.75 27.31 -10.98
CA SER A 22 -5.75 26.23 -10.00
C SER A 22 -5.31 26.71 -8.60
N LYS A 23 -6.01 27.70 -8.03
CA LYS A 23 -5.95 27.96 -6.56
C LYS A 23 -6.79 26.93 -5.80
N THR A 24 -6.66 25.67 -6.14
CA THR A 24 -7.47 24.60 -5.58
C THR A 24 -6.54 23.62 -4.91
N ASP A 25 -5.81 24.11 -3.93
CA ASP A 25 -5.16 23.21 -2.99
C ASP A 25 -6.26 22.52 -2.18
N TYR A 26 -6.10 21.23 -1.93
CA TYR A 26 -7.03 20.46 -1.12
C TYR A 26 -6.28 19.68 -0.06
N PRO A 27 -6.89 19.50 1.11
CA PRO A 27 -6.27 18.70 2.15
C PRO A 27 -6.26 17.23 1.71
N VAL A 28 -5.13 16.57 1.90
CA VAL A 28 -5.03 15.12 1.82
C VAL A 28 -4.45 14.57 3.11
N VAL A 29 -4.67 13.28 3.35
CA VAL A 29 -4.06 12.56 4.45
C VAL A 29 -2.96 11.67 3.90
N GLU A 30 -1.71 12.04 4.12
CA GLU A 30 -0.56 11.19 3.82
C GLU A 30 -0.43 10.08 4.85
N LYS A 31 0.10 8.93 4.43
CA LYS A 31 0.37 7.80 5.33
C LYS A 31 1.78 7.25 5.20
N LYS A 32 2.36 6.93 6.35
CA LYS A 32 3.58 6.12 6.46
C LYS A 32 3.24 4.84 7.21
N ALA A 33 3.45 3.71 6.57
CA ALA A 33 3.24 2.39 7.19
C ALA A 33 4.56 1.68 7.49
N ARG A 34 4.65 1.02 8.64
CA ARG A 34 5.77 0.15 9.01
C ARG A 34 5.29 -1.14 9.66
N ILE A 35 6.08 -2.19 9.46
CA ILE A 35 5.92 -3.47 10.14
C ILE A 35 6.89 -3.48 11.33
N VAL A 36 6.35 -3.58 12.54
CA VAL A 36 7.12 -3.37 13.79
C VAL A 36 7.69 -4.67 14.34
N SER A 37 7.01 -5.79 14.09
CA SER A 37 7.44 -7.12 14.54
C SER A 37 7.19 -8.14 13.44
N LEU A 38 8.11 -9.10 13.33
CA LEU A 38 8.01 -10.28 12.48
C LEU A 38 8.83 -11.41 13.10
N ASP A 39 8.40 -12.66 12.90
CA ASP A 39 9.19 -13.83 13.26
C ASP A 39 10.37 -13.99 12.29
N LYS A 40 11.56 -13.60 12.75
CA LYS A 40 12.78 -13.58 11.93
C LYS A 40 13.27 -14.98 11.52
N ASN A 41 12.81 -16.04 12.20
CA ASN A 41 13.16 -17.40 11.83
C ASN A 41 12.40 -17.87 10.59
N MET A 42 11.27 -17.22 10.28
CA MET A 42 10.36 -17.61 9.21
C MET A 42 10.15 -16.55 8.15
N VAL A 43 10.42 -15.27 8.46
CA VAL A 43 10.16 -14.13 7.57
C VAL A 43 11.48 -13.43 7.28
N LYS A 44 11.90 -13.46 6.01
CA LYS A 44 13.07 -12.72 5.54
C LYS A 44 12.80 -11.23 5.43
N LYS A 45 11.64 -10.88 4.87
CA LYS A 45 11.28 -9.50 4.57
C LYS A 45 9.77 -9.35 4.51
N ALA A 46 9.25 -8.23 5.01
CA ALA A 46 7.87 -7.84 4.80
C ALA A 46 7.78 -6.33 4.58
N PHE A 47 6.92 -5.87 3.68
CA PHE A 47 6.72 -4.44 3.41
C PHE A 47 5.38 -4.16 2.73
N PHE A 48 4.88 -2.93 2.92
CA PHE A 48 3.73 -2.40 2.21
C PHE A 48 4.10 -1.95 0.79
N SER A 49 3.22 -2.15 -0.18
CA SER A 49 3.39 -1.64 -1.55
C SER A 49 2.05 -1.24 -2.19
N GLY A 50 2.13 -0.70 -3.41
CA GLY A 50 0.96 -0.27 -4.17
C GLY A 50 0.26 0.92 -3.51
N GLY A 51 1.01 1.95 -3.17
CA GLY A 51 0.43 3.11 -2.48
C GLY A 51 -0.18 4.11 -3.45
N LYS A 52 -1.41 4.55 -3.17
CA LYS A 52 -2.22 5.46 -4.00
C LYS A 52 -3.07 6.39 -3.14
N TYR A 53 -3.54 7.48 -3.73
CA TYR A 53 -4.57 8.34 -3.14
C TYR A 53 -5.95 7.88 -3.61
N ASP A 54 -6.91 7.82 -2.69
CA ASP A 54 -8.33 7.60 -2.98
C ASP A 54 -9.19 8.30 -1.93
N GLU A 55 -10.44 8.56 -2.26
CA GLU A 55 -11.41 9.12 -1.32
C GLU A 55 -11.94 8.00 -0.42
N ASN A 56 -11.89 8.20 0.90
CA ASN A 56 -12.41 7.24 1.86
C ASN A 56 -13.93 7.39 2.03
N GLY A 57 -14.55 6.51 2.84
CA GLY A 57 -16.00 6.52 3.07
C GLY A 57 -16.56 7.78 3.75
N GLU A 58 -15.70 8.68 4.23
CA GLU A 58 -16.05 9.96 4.85
C GLU A 58 -15.85 11.15 3.89
N GLY A 59 -15.47 10.89 2.64
CA GLY A 59 -15.21 11.93 1.64
C GLY A 59 -13.84 12.61 1.78
N VAL A 60 -12.90 12.01 2.53
CA VAL A 60 -11.54 12.53 2.72
C VAL A 60 -10.58 11.81 1.78
N VAL A 61 -9.83 12.58 0.99
CA VAL A 61 -8.76 12.02 0.15
C VAL A 61 -7.58 11.60 1.02
N GLU A 62 -7.21 10.33 0.94
CA GLU A 62 -6.21 9.73 1.80
C GLU A 62 -5.30 8.75 1.04
N TYR A 63 -4.02 8.74 1.38
CA TYR A 63 -3.07 7.75 0.90
C TYR A 63 -3.30 6.41 1.60
N PHE A 64 -3.32 5.33 0.83
CA PHE A 64 -3.46 3.98 1.33
C PHE A 64 -2.50 3.05 0.60
N TYR A 65 -2.18 1.92 1.23
CA TYR A 65 -1.40 0.85 0.60
C TYR A 65 -2.36 -0.25 0.09
N ASP A 66 -2.20 -0.68 -1.15
CA ASP A 66 -3.01 -1.73 -1.80
C ASP A 66 -2.67 -3.14 -1.29
N GLN A 67 -1.44 -3.36 -0.79
CA GLN A 67 -1.01 -4.69 -0.38
C GLN A 67 0.15 -4.70 0.62
N ILE A 68 0.32 -5.85 1.27
CA ILE A 68 1.53 -6.23 2.01
C ILE A 68 2.17 -7.43 1.31
N ASN A 69 3.48 -7.36 1.10
CA ASN A 69 4.29 -8.46 0.55
C ASN A 69 5.16 -9.04 1.65
N ILE A 70 5.22 -10.36 1.73
CA ILE A 70 5.92 -11.10 2.78
C ILE A 70 6.73 -12.21 2.12
N TYR A 71 8.02 -12.24 2.42
CA TYR A 71 8.95 -13.24 1.92
C TYR A 71 9.31 -14.17 3.06
N LEU A 72 8.93 -15.43 2.92
CA LEU A 72 9.15 -16.47 3.90
C LEU A 72 10.51 -17.13 3.67
N ASP A 73 11.21 -17.46 4.75
CA ASP A 73 12.45 -18.25 4.73
C ASP A 73 12.10 -19.74 4.64
N TYR A 74 11.73 -20.20 3.45
CA TYR A 74 11.33 -21.59 3.19
C TYR A 74 12.54 -22.47 2.82
N LYS A 75 13.57 -22.48 3.67
CA LYS A 75 14.77 -23.31 3.45
C LYS A 75 14.60 -24.78 3.86
N ASP A 76 13.63 -25.08 4.70
CA ASP A 76 13.49 -26.38 5.37
C ASP A 76 12.36 -27.28 4.82
N ASP A 77 11.65 -26.87 3.76
CA ASP A 77 10.53 -27.64 3.22
C ASP A 77 10.74 -27.90 1.72
N GLU A 78 10.84 -29.19 1.32
CA GLU A 78 11.03 -29.60 -0.08
C GLU A 78 9.88 -29.12 -0.99
N ARG A 79 8.72 -28.81 -0.39
CA ARG A 79 7.62 -28.10 -1.05
C ARG A 79 7.87 -26.60 -0.93
N ASN A 80 8.38 -26.02 -2.01
CA ASN A 80 8.74 -24.60 -2.11
C ASN A 80 7.59 -23.59 -1.80
N LEU A 81 6.34 -24.04 -1.63
CA LEU A 81 5.17 -23.19 -1.42
C LEU A 81 4.21 -23.80 -0.38
N PRO A 82 3.60 -22.99 0.49
CA PRO A 82 2.54 -23.46 1.38
C PRO A 82 1.32 -23.93 0.58
N TYR A 83 0.64 -24.94 1.08
CA TYR A 83 -0.60 -25.45 0.50
C TYR A 83 -1.74 -24.42 0.61
N ARG A 84 -1.83 -23.75 1.77
CA ARG A 84 -2.88 -22.75 2.03
C ARG A 84 -2.34 -21.65 2.93
N VAL A 85 -2.88 -20.44 2.72
CA VAL A 85 -2.66 -19.30 3.61
C VAL A 85 -3.99 -18.64 3.91
N ASP A 86 -4.25 -18.41 5.19
CA ASP A 86 -5.36 -17.57 5.64
C ASP A 86 -4.79 -16.34 6.34
N ALA A 87 -5.51 -15.21 6.27
CA ALA A 87 -5.10 -13.99 6.95
C ALA A 87 -6.26 -13.30 7.66
N ILE A 88 -5.96 -12.66 8.78
CA ILE A 88 -6.88 -11.86 9.57
C ILE A 88 -6.24 -10.51 9.84
N VAL A 89 -6.99 -9.44 9.62
CA VAL A 89 -6.59 -8.08 9.95
C VAL A 89 -7.45 -7.54 11.07
N PHE A 90 -6.83 -6.79 11.97
CA PHE A 90 -7.50 -6.13 13.09
C PHE A 90 -7.44 -4.61 12.88
N ASP A 91 -8.61 -3.98 12.82
CA ASP A 91 -8.78 -2.52 12.72
C ASP A 91 -8.83 -1.80 14.08
N GLY A 92 -8.37 -2.48 15.13
CA GLY A 92 -8.37 -1.97 16.50
C GLY A 92 -9.64 -2.27 17.28
N THR A 93 -10.73 -2.63 16.60
CA THR A 93 -12.02 -2.97 17.21
C THR A 93 -12.52 -4.36 16.82
N GLU A 94 -12.32 -4.77 15.57
CA GLU A 94 -12.87 -6.00 15.02
C GLU A 94 -11.81 -6.85 14.31
N LYS A 95 -12.08 -8.16 14.24
CA LYS A 95 -11.33 -9.11 13.43
C LYS A 95 -12.00 -9.23 12.07
N LYS A 96 -11.25 -8.98 10.99
CA LYS A 96 -11.73 -9.14 9.62
C LYS A 96 -10.88 -10.17 8.90
N THR A 97 -11.50 -11.27 8.50
CA THR A 97 -10.85 -12.27 7.63
C THR A 97 -10.58 -11.65 6.26
N VAL A 98 -9.38 -11.84 5.76
CA VAL A 98 -9.04 -11.48 4.39
C VAL A 98 -9.60 -12.56 3.46
N ASP A 99 -10.33 -12.14 2.43
CA ASP A 99 -10.79 -13.05 1.37
C ASP A 99 -9.60 -13.83 0.79
N SER A 100 -9.74 -15.15 0.69
CA SER A 100 -8.67 -16.02 0.20
C SER A 100 -8.31 -15.72 -1.26
N THR A 101 -9.24 -15.19 -2.06
CA THR A 101 -8.95 -14.76 -3.44
C THR A 101 -8.01 -13.56 -3.51
N ARG A 102 -7.83 -12.85 -2.40
CA ARG A 102 -6.91 -11.71 -2.24
C ARG A 102 -5.57 -12.09 -1.61
N ILE A 103 -5.31 -13.39 -1.44
CA ILE A 103 -4.05 -13.90 -0.92
C ILE A 103 -3.39 -14.70 -2.04
N GLU A 104 -2.29 -14.18 -2.55
CA GLU A 104 -1.49 -14.86 -3.56
C GLU A 104 -0.27 -15.51 -2.92
N ILE A 105 -0.04 -16.77 -3.29
CA ILE A 105 1.15 -17.54 -2.91
C ILE A 105 1.99 -17.70 -4.17
N MET A 106 3.21 -17.18 -4.14
CA MET A 106 4.11 -17.17 -5.30
C MET A 106 5.50 -17.69 -4.96
N LYS A 107 6.17 -18.27 -5.96
CA LYS A 107 7.57 -18.67 -5.83
C LYS A 107 8.47 -17.45 -6.04
N THR A 108 9.45 -17.29 -5.17
CA THR A 108 10.44 -16.20 -5.20
C THR A 108 11.84 -16.79 -5.11
N GLU A 109 12.87 -15.98 -5.39
CA GLU A 109 14.27 -16.37 -5.19
C GLU A 109 14.60 -16.68 -3.72
N LEU A 110 13.80 -16.17 -2.78
CA LEU A 110 13.97 -16.37 -1.34
C LEU A 110 13.17 -17.56 -0.79
N GLY A 111 12.41 -18.27 -1.63
CA GLY A 111 11.46 -19.31 -1.22
C GLY A 111 10.02 -18.91 -1.57
N ALA A 112 9.11 -18.96 -0.59
CA ALA A 112 7.71 -18.57 -0.79
C ALA A 112 7.48 -17.08 -0.54
N GLY A 113 6.79 -16.41 -1.45
CA GLY A 113 6.26 -15.06 -1.30
C GLY A 113 4.75 -15.10 -1.07
N LEU A 114 4.27 -14.29 -0.14
CA LEU A 114 2.85 -14.06 0.11
C LEU A 114 2.52 -12.61 -0.23
N VAL A 115 1.46 -12.41 -1.01
CA VAL A 115 0.92 -11.08 -1.32
C VAL A 115 -0.50 -11.01 -0.81
N ILE A 116 -0.74 -10.12 0.14
CA ILE A 116 -2.06 -9.87 0.72
C ILE A 116 -2.60 -8.58 0.12
N GLN A 117 -3.54 -8.72 -0.82
CA GLN A 117 -4.13 -7.63 -1.60
C GLN A 117 -5.35 -7.04 -0.87
N LYS A 118 -5.09 -6.06 -0.01
CA LYS A 118 -6.12 -5.33 0.72
C LYS A 118 -5.71 -3.89 0.88
N ARG A 119 -6.67 -2.97 0.73
CA ARG A 119 -6.47 -1.56 1.07
C ARG A 119 -6.33 -1.40 2.58
N PHE A 120 -5.26 -0.73 3.00
CA PHE A 120 -4.96 -0.41 4.39
C PHE A 120 -5.16 1.10 4.62
N TYR A 121 -6.26 1.46 5.31
CA TYR A 121 -6.66 2.84 5.56
C TYR A 121 -6.25 3.36 6.95
N GLY A 122 -5.55 2.59 7.79
CA GLY A 122 -4.79 3.15 8.92
C GLY A 122 -5.35 2.87 10.30
N SER A 123 -6.59 2.41 10.42
CA SER A 123 -7.07 1.84 11.68
C SER A 123 -6.48 0.46 11.94
N GLU A 124 -5.96 -0.20 10.91
CA GLU A 124 -5.41 -1.55 11.03
C GLU A 124 -4.08 -1.59 11.77
N LYS A 125 -4.10 -2.26 12.94
CA LYS A 125 -2.96 -2.34 13.87
C LYS A 125 -2.25 -3.68 13.86
N ARG A 126 -2.92 -4.74 13.38
CA ARG A 126 -2.38 -6.10 13.45
C ARG A 126 -2.83 -6.94 12.27
N LEU A 127 -1.90 -7.70 11.71
CA LEU A 127 -2.14 -8.71 10.69
C LEU A 127 -1.64 -10.05 11.24
N ILE A 128 -2.50 -11.06 11.23
CA ILE A 128 -2.17 -12.44 11.60
C ILE A 128 -2.31 -13.29 10.36
N ILE A 129 -1.30 -14.10 10.06
CA ILE A 129 -1.28 -15.01 8.94
C ILE A 129 -1.12 -16.42 9.46
N PHE A 130 -1.94 -17.32 8.94
CA PHE A 130 -1.84 -18.75 9.17
C PHE A 130 -1.32 -19.40 7.90
N VAL A 131 -0.15 -20.02 7.99
CA VAL A 131 0.50 -20.73 6.90
C VAL A 131 0.34 -22.23 7.14
N TYR A 132 -0.26 -22.93 6.18
CA TYR A 132 -0.46 -24.37 6.20
C TYR A 132 0.48 -25.00 5.16
N PRO A 133 1.56 -25.66 5.61
CA PRO A 133 2.55 -26.23 4.68
C PRO A 133 2.00 -27.43 3.90
N ASP A 134 1.10 -28.19 4.51
CA ASP A 134 0.59 -29.46 4.00
C ASP A 134 -0.95 -29.49 3.91
N GLU A 135 -1.47 -30.43 3.12
CA GLU A 135 -2.91 -30.65 2.92
C GLU A 135 -3.64 -31.10 4.18
N ARG A 136 -2.92 -31.71 5.13
CA ARG A 136 -3.50 -32.19 6.39
C ARG A 136 -3.79 -31.04 7.35
N MET A 137 -3.19 -29.87 7.11
CA MET A 137 -3.37 -28.63 7.88
C MET A 137 -2.99 -28.76 9.37
N GLU A 138 -2.23 -29.80 9.73
CA GLU A 138 -1.87 -30.11 11.13
C GLU A 138 -0.74 -29.20 11.64
N ASN A 139 0.18 -28.81 10.76
CA ASN A 139 1.39 -28.05 11.11
C ASN A 139 1.24 -26.55 10.83
N LYS A 140 0.16 -25.95 11.32
CA LYS A 140 -0.13 -24.52 11.11
C LYS A 140 0.95 -23.65 11.75
N LYS A 141 1.61 -22.82 10.94
CA LYS A 141 2.54 -21.78 11.42
C LYS A 141 1.80 -20.44 11.48
N THR A 142 1.95 -19.72 12.57
CA THR A 142 1.25 -18.43 12.78
C THR A 142 2.27 -17.30 12.76
N LEU A 143 2.08 -16.33 11.87
CA LEU A 143 2.90 -15.13 11.77
C LEU A 143 2.07 -13.93 12.20
N GLU A 144 2.58 -13.15 13.14
CA GLU A 144 1.92 -11.95 13.63
C GLU A 144 2.75 -10.71 13.30
N PHE A 145 2.08 -9.75 12.67
CA PHE A 145 2.66 -8.48 12.26
C PHE A 145 1.93 -7.34 12.97
N ILE A 146 2.69 -6.54 13.71
CA ILE A 146 2.19 -5.27 14.22
C ILE A 146 2.37 -4.24 13.10
N LEU A 147 1.26 -3.65 12.69
CA LEU A 147 1.20 -2.63 11.66
C LEU A 147 1.09 -1.28 12.34
N GLU A 148 2.01 -0.39 12.03
CA GLU A 148 1.88 1.01 12.43
C GLU A 148 1.66 1.86 11.19
N GLN A 149 0.62 2.68 11.23
CA GLN A 149 0.35 3.69 10.21
C GLN A 149 0.26 5.04 10.90
N LYS A 150 1.05 6.00 10.41
CA LYS A 150 1.00 7.39 10.86
C LYS A 150 0.40 8.23 9.75
N SER A 151 -0.66 8.94 10.10
CA SER A 151 -1.34 9.87 9.20
C SER A 151 -0.84 11.29 9.46
N GLU A 152 -0.58 12.03 8.39
CA GLU A 152 -0.22 13.44 8.43
C GLU A 152 -1.10 14.20 7.44
N LYS A 153 -1.72 15.30 7.88
CA LYS A 153 -2.52 16.14 6.99
C LYS A 153 -1.59 17.02 6.18
N THR A 154 -1.62 16.86 4.87
CA THR A 154 -0.84 17.68 3.93
C THR A 154 -1.77 18.38 2.94
N TRP A 155 -1.21 19.25 2.11
CA TRP A 155 -1.94 20.00 1.11
C TRP A 155 -1.37 19.69 -0.26
N HIS A 156 -2.23 19.23 -1.15
CA HIS A 156 -1.89 18.96 -2.54
C HIS A 156 -2.41 20.06 -3.43
N SER A 157 -1.65 20.40 -4.48
CA SER A 157 -2.07 21.37 -5.48
C SER A 157 -2.64 20.64 -6.69
N LYS A 158 -3.89 20.93 -7.07
CA LYS A 158 -4.51 20.34 -8.27
C LYS A 158 -3.70 20.59 -9.55
N CYS A 159 -2.91 21.68 -9.65
CA CYS A 159 -2.03 21.88 -10.82
C CYS A 159 -0.92 20.82 -10.86
N ILE A 160 -0.29 20.59 -9.72
CA ILE A 160 0.84 19.67 -9.57
C ILE A 160 0.37 18.24 -9.79
N ASP A 161 -0.74 17.86 -9.17
CA ASP A 161 -1.29 16.50 -9.28
C ASP A 161 -1.74 16.19 -10.71
N SER A 162 -2.38 17.15 -11.40
CA SER A 162 -2.72 17.01 -12.83
C SER A 162 -1.49 16.88 -13.73
N TYR A 163 -0.39 17.57 -13.40
CA TYR A 163 0.87 17.50 -14.15
C TYR A 163 1.56 16.13 -13.97
N TYR A 164 1.54 15.59 -12.75
CA TYR A 164 2.15 14.30 -12.43
C TYR A 164 1.21 13.10 -12.66
N GLN A 165 -0.03 13.34 -13.09
CA GLN A 165 -1.07 12.31 -13.25
C GLN A 165 -1.29 11.49 -11.96
N LEU A 166 -1.26 12.19 -10.82
CA LEU A 166 -1.54 11.63 -9.49
C LEU A 166 -3.04 11.39 -9.27
#